data_AF-A0A7V4XHT6-F1
#
_entry.id   AF-A0A7V4XHT6-F1
#
_cell.length_a   1.000
_cell.length_b   1.000
_cell.length_c   1.000
_cell.angle_alpha   90.00
_cell.angle_beta   90.00
_cell.angle_gamma   90.00
#
_symmetry.space_group_name_H-M   'P 1'
#
loop_
_entity.id
_entity.type
_entity.pdbx_description
1 polymer ?
#
loop_
_entity_poly.entity_id
_entity_poly.type
_entity_poly.pdbx_seq_one_letter_code
_entity_poly.pdbx_strand_id
1 'polypeptide(L)'
;MDNWLAAKGFLPGYAFASDVIMVQFPDPEDDFARDPAVAIREFGPKAICYAHKNRWEVAGAPLAGKRDYRSFTRCPACGLTYCTEGGSRVKCECGAKLGLEFTAMRMPNVRVAKQTRIARWEELRESRAFVIEDSAEVDQPVIRSLVLKGPDNTEATLSFYKECQITTINFRSEFAEKQDRSKQEVPADLRHKPGYRLNDSGEWELRKSDEHTSDDDWYALYVTGSHDALLLEIGPVPDDGKRKEYQVTLRHALNLALSLALRQGPGEIRSFDIPCSEPSKVKILFYEATSGSAGALTRVMEDGYFRLVAEQALEALHYGRNGEDLMPQCAKACYQCLLDFQNQREHKYIDRTLVRDTLLWMLTAEIQTRNDENAWQQLISEISGRPGSENEKTFLELLRENGFPPPAKHHYPIPEETSPIAEIDYMIDTGKSRVHVLVDGSVHHDKWIHQIDENKRQGLRDAGYRIFEFDVSKAAESIKKLKEFLAG
;
A
#
# COMPACT_ATOMS: atom_id res chain seq x y z
N MET A 1 -24.71 8.67 -21.91
CA MET A 1 -25.05 9.94 -21.23
C MET A 1 -24.13 10.15 -20.02
N ASP A 2 -23.62 9.05 -19.44
CA ASP A 2 -22.73 9.06 -18.26
C ASP A 2 -21.34 9.68 -18.52
N ASN A 3 -20.77 9.54 -19.72
CA ASN A 3 -19.48 10.15 -20.06
C ASN A 3 -19.50 11.69 -20.15
N TRP A 4 -20.65 12.31 -20.44
CA TRP A 4 -20.76 13.77 -20.51
C TRP A 4 -20.82 14.39 -19.10
N LEU A 5 -21.54 13.74 -18.19
CA LEU A 5 -21.67 14.18 -16.80
C LEU A 5 -20.34 14.02 -16.04
N ALA A 6 -19.64 12.90 -16.24
CA ALA A 6 -18.30 12.70 -15.67
C ALA A 6 -17.28 13.72 -16.18
N ALA A 7 -17.32 14.07 -17.46
CA ALA A 7 -16.45 15.12 -18.04
C ALA A 7 -16.75 16.53 -17.47
N LYS A 8 -17.99 16.79 -17.02
CA LYS A 8 -18.41 18.06 -16.41
C LYS A 8 -18.42 18.04 -14.87
N GLY A 9 -17.82 17.03 -14.24
CA GLY A 9 -17.72 16.94 -12.77
C GLY A 9 -19.03 16.60 -12.05
N PHE A 10 -20.07 16.18 -12.78
CA PHE A 10 -21.29 15.62 -12.21
C PHE A 10 -21.14 14.09 -12.11
N LEU A 11 -20.81 13.61 -10.91
CA LEU A 11 -20.65 12.19 -10.63
C LEU A 11 -21.80 11.71 -9.73
N PRO A 12 -22.55 10.65 -10.12
CA PRO A 12 -23.50 10.00 -9.22
C PRO A 12 -22.76 9.47 -7.99
N GLY A 13 -23.23 9.79 -6.79
CA GLY A 13 -22.51 9.57 -5.52
C GLY A 13 -22.25 8.12 -5.09
N TYR A 14 -22.59 7.12 -5.91
CA TYR A 14 -22.48 5.71 -5.56
C TYR A 14 -21.33 4.95 -6.25
N ALA A 15 -20.51 5.60 -7.10
CA ALA A 15 -19.49 4.88 -7.89
C ALA A 15 -18.20 5.64 -8.26
N PHE A 16 -17.94 6.85 -7.73
CA PHE A 16 -16.73 7.60 -8.10
C PHE A 16 -16.09 8.30 -6.90
N ALA A 17 -14.75 8.36 -6.85
CA ALA A 17 -14.00 9.15 -5.88
C ALA A 17 -14.56 10.58 -5.79
N SER A 18 -14.72 11.08 -4.57
CA SER A 18 -15.00 12.50 -4.32
C SER A 18 -13.83 13.43 -4.69
N ASP A 19 -12.67 12.86 -4.99
CA ASP A 19 -11.43 13.56 -5.33
C ASP A 19 -11.02 13.27 -6.78
N VAL A 20 -10.90 14.31 -7.60
CA VAL A 20 -10.47 14.24 -9.00
C VAL A 20 -9.46 15.35 -9.28
N ILE A 21 -8.53 15.08 -10.20
CA ILE A 21 -7.60 16.07 -10.71
C ILE A 21 -8.14 16.62 -12.02
N MET A 22 -8.46 17.91 -12.05
CA MET A 22 -8.86 18.60 -13.28
C MET A 22 -7.63 18.91 -14.14
N VAL A 23 -7.67 18.50 -15.40
CA VAL A 23 -6.73 18.91 -16.44
C VAL A 23 -7.36 20.09 -17.18
N GLN A 24 -6.80 21.27 -16.99
CA GLN A 24 -7.37 22.54 -17.45
C GLN A 24 -6.67 23.05 -18.70
N PHE A 25 -7.45 23.23 -19.76
CA PHE A 25 -7.02 23.81 -21.02
C PHE A 25 -7.27 25.32 -21.03
N PRO A 26 -6.68 26.06 -21.99
CA PRO A 26 -7.03 27.47 -22.20
C PRO A 26 -8.50 27.67 -22.59
N ASP A 27 -9.10 26.68 -23.27
CA ASP A 27 -10.54 26.61 -23.50
C ASP A 27 -11.18 25.70 -22.44
N PRO A 28 -11.99 26.24 -21.50
CA PRO A 28 -12.60 25.45 -20.44
C PRO A 28 -13.55 24.35 -20.92
N GLU A 29 -14.00 24.38 -22.18
CA GLU A 29 -14.82 23.29 -22.74
C GLU A 29 -14.02 22.01 -22.99
N ASP A 30 -12.69 22.11 -23.10
CA ASP A 30 -11.77 20.99 -23.25
C ASP A 30 -11.30 20.42 -21.89
N ASP A 31 -11.67 21.06 -20.77
CA ASP A 31 -11.33 20.58 -19.42
C ASP A 31 -11.92 19.20 -19.15
N PHE A 32 -11.15 18.34 -18.49
CA PHE A 32 -11.65 17.03 -18.06
C PHE A 32 -11.09 16.61 -16.70
N ALA A 33 -11.85 15.77 -16.01
CA ALA A 33 -11.45 15.17 -14.74
C ALA A 33 -10.63 13.89 -14.97
N ARG A 34 -9.59 13.69 -14.17
CA ARG A 34 -8.78 12.48 -14.16
C ARG A 34 -8.67 11.93 -12.75
N ASP A 35 -8.72 10.60 -12.64
CA ASP A 35 -8.44 9.89 -11.39
C ASP A 35 -7.05 10.29 -10.86
N PRO A 36 -6.88 10.65 -9.57
CA PRO A 36 -5.61 11.11 -9.03
C PRO A 36 -4.44 10.11 -9.21
N ALA A 37 -4.70 8.80 -9.03
CA ALA A 37 -3.67 7.76 -9.15
C ALA A 37 -3.21 7.54 -10.59
N VAL A 38 -4.01 7.98 -11.57
CA VAL A 38 -3.63 8.05 -12.98
C VAL A 38 -2.98 9.40 -13.31
N ALA A 39 -3.57 10.50 -12.83
CA ALA A 39 -3.11 11.85 -13.10
C ALA A 39 -1.66 12.05 -12.67
N ILE A 40 -1.26 11.53 -11.51
CA ILE A 40 0.11 11.68 -11.00
C ILE A 40 1.18 11.05 -11.89
N ARG A 41 0.79 10.06 -12.71
CA ARG A 41 1.67 9.33 -13.64
C ARG A 41 1.66 9.93 -15.04
N GLU A 42 0.52 10.44 -15.49
CA GLU A 42 0.31 10.96 -16.85
C GLU A 42 0.54 12.48 -16.97
N PHE A 43 0.16 13.24 -15.94
CA PHE A 43 0.11 14.71 -15.93
C PHE A 43 1.02 15.32 -14.87
N GLY A 44 2.17 14.71 -14.62
CA GLY A 44 3.21 15.30 -13.79
C GLY A 44 3.76 16.61 -14.38
N PRO A 45 4.49 17.42 -13.60
CA PRO A 45 5.02 18.70 -14.03
C PRO A 45 5.83 18.60 -15.33
N LYS A 46 5.46 19.44 -16.31
CA LYS A 46 6.02 19.48 -17.66
C LYS A 46 5.85 18.19 -18.48
N ALA A 47 4.95 17.28 -18.09
CA ALA A 47 4.52 16.19 -18.95
C ALA A 47 3.97 16.73 -20.28
N ILE A 48 4.18 15.97 -21.35
CA ILE A 48 3.61 16.28 -22.66
C ILE A 48 2.35 15.44 -22.84
N CYS A 49 1.27 16.07 -23.29
CA CYS A 49 0.04 15.38 -23.68
C CYS A 49 -0.40 15.80 -25.08
N TYR A 50 -1.12 14.92 -25.77
CA TYR A 50 -1.64 15.16 -27.11
C TYR A 50 -3.17 15.17 -27.05
N ALA A 51 -3.77 16.30 -27.43
CA ALA A 51 -5.22 16.48 -27.41
C ALA A 51 -5.63 17.50 -28.49
N HIS A 52 -6.80 17.31 -29.10
CA HIS A 52 -7.34 18.21 -30.12
C HIS A 52 -6.35 18.49 -31.28
N LYS A 53 -5.60 17.47 -31.72
CA LYS A 53 -4.52 17.56 -32.74
C LYS A 53 -3.38 18.53 -32.38
N ASN A 54 -3.27 18.92 -31.12
CA ASN A 54 -2.22 19.79 -30.61
C ASN A 54 -1.36 19.05 -29.59
N ARG A 55 -0.10 19.47 -29.49
CA ARG A 55 0.82 19.10 -28.42
C ARG A 55 0.68 20.11 -27.29
N TRP A 56 0.52 19.61 -26.08
CA TRP A 56 0.36 20.39 -24.86
C TRP A 56 1.43 19.99 -23.85
N GLU A 57 1.76 20.91 -22.95
CA GLU A 57 2.64 20.66 -21.81
C GLU A 57 1.90 21.04 -20.52
N VAL A 58 2.06 20.23 -19.46
CA VAL A 58 1.61 20.56 -18.10
C VAL A 58 2.47 21.72 -17.58
N ALA A 59 2.02 22.94 -17.85
CA ALA A 59 2.80 24.15 -17.65
C ALA A 59 2.79 24.62 -16.20
N GLY A 60 1.70 24.39 -15.48
CA GLY A 60 1.52 24.90 -14.12
C GLY A 60 0.33 24.29 -13.38
N ALA A 61 -0.03 24.92 -12.27
CA ALA A 61 -1.21 24.62 -11.48
C ALA A 61 -1.97 25.91 -11.16
N PRO A 62 -3.28 25.88 -10.88
CA PRO A 62 -4.05 27.07 -10.51
C PRO A 62 -3.51 27.72 -9.23
N LEU A 63 -3.39 29.05 -9.19
CA LEU A 63 -2.92 29.78 -8.01
C LEU A 63 -3.92 29.72 -6.84
N ALA A 64 -5.21 29.61 -7.16
CA ALA A 64 -6.26 29.51 -6.15
C ALA A 64 -6.39 28.07 -5.62
N GLY A 65 -6.77 27.95 -4.35
CA GLY A 65 -7.01 26.68 -3.65
C GLY A 65 -5.98 26.39 -2.55
N LYS A 66 -6.44 25.75 -1.48
CA LYS A 66 -5.55 25.32 -0.40
C LYS A 66 -4.60 24.24 -0.94
N ARG A 67 -3.31 24.41 -0.70
CA ARG A 67 -2.32 23.36 -0.92
C ARG A 67 -2.20 22.51 0.33
N ASP A 68 -2.12 21.22 0.11
CA ASP A 68 -1.94 20.21 1.15
C ASP A 68 -0.51 19.68 0.99
N TYR A 69 0.29 19.82 2.05
CA TYR A 69 1.69 19.40 2.08
C TYR A 69 1.83 18.40 3.21
N ARG A 70 2.61 17.34 2.96
CA ARG A 70 2.97 16.36 3.98
C ARG A 70 4.46 16.09 3.96
N SER A 71 4.99 15.72 5.11
CA SER A 71 6.36 15.24 5.26
C SER A 71 6.44 13.74 5.08
N PHE A 72 7.45 13.31 4.35
CA PHE A 72 7.75 11.90 4.11
C PHE A 72 9.23 11.62 4.37
N THR A 73 9.55 10.38 4.71
CA THR A 73 10.93 9.90 4.74
C THR A 73 11.05 8.60 3.96
N ARG A 74 12.17 8.45 3.26
CA ARG A 74 12.47 7.25 2.48
C ARG A 74 13.62 6.49 3.11
N CYS A 75 13.46 5.18 3.28
CA CYS A 75 14.53 4.34 3.79
C CYS A 75 15.69 4.26 2.78
N PRO A 76 16.93 4.62 3.15
CA PRO A 76 18.06 4.56 2.23
C PRO A 76 18.49 3.12 1.89
N ALA A 77 18.14 2.14 2.73
CA ALA A 77 18.55 0.75 2.55
C ALA A 77 17.58 -0.05 1.66
N CYS A 78 16.27 0.06 1.91
CA CYS A 78 15.27 -0.76 1.23
C CYS A 78 14.34 0.04 0.30
N GLY A 79 14.39 1.37 0.37
CA GLY A 79 13.61 2.25 -0.49
C GLY A 79 12.18 2.54 -0.01
N LEU A 80 11.68 1.90 1.06
CA LEU A 80 10.31 2.12 1.53
C LEU A 80 10.10 3.55 2.02
N THR A 81 9.05 4.19 1.54
CA THR A 81 8.64 5.53 1.94
C THR A 81 7.56 5.49 3.03
N TYR A 82 7.65 6.42 3.98
CA TYR A 82 6.71 6.58 5.09
C TYR A 82 6.25 8.03 5.19
N CYS A 83 4.97 8.24 5.46
CA CYS A 83 4.47 9.53 5.94
C CYS A 83 5.00 9.75 7.37
N THR A 84 5.51 10.95 7.67
CA THR A 84 6.03 11.30 9.01
C THR A 84 5.11 12.25 9.78
N GLU A 85 3.96 12.61 9.23
CA GLU A 85 2.96 13.38 9.96
C GLU A 85 2.37 12.56 11.11
N GLY A 86 2.55 13.03 12.35
CA GLY A 86 1.91 12.45 13.53
C GLY A 86 2.69 11.36 14.28
N GLY A 87 3.94 11.04 13.90
CA GLY A 87 4.75 10.07 14.64
C GLY A 87 6.23 10.03 14.25
N SER A 88 7.11 9.79 15.23
CA SER A 88 8.56 9.75 15.05
C SER A 88 9.06 8.34 14.75
N ARG A 89 8.65 7.76 13.61
CA ARG A 89 9.27 6.52 13.15
C ARG A 89 10.76 6.79 12.87
N VAL A 90 11.66 6.16 13.63
CA VAL A 90 13.12 6.35 13.46
C VAL A 90 13.75 5.24 12.61
N LYS A 91 13.13 4.06 12.57
CA LYS A 91 13.62 2.88 11.85
C LYS A 91 12.61 2.34 10.86
N CYS A 92 13.12 1.92 9.71
CA CYS A 92 12.36 1.18 8.70
C CYS A 92 12.08 -0.26 9.17
N GLU A 93 11.09 -0.93 8.55
CA GLU A 93 10.85 -2.37 8.73
C GLU A 93 12.05 -3.23 8.36
N CYS A 94 12.93 -2.74 7.49
CA CYS A 94 14.18 -3.43 7.18
C CYS A 94 15.24 -3.30 8.29
N GLY A 95 14.95 -2.57 9.38
CA GLY A 95 15.86 -2.33 10.52
C GLY A 95 16.80 -1.13 10.35
N ALA A 96 16.92 -0.57 9.14
CA ALA A 96 17.77 0.60 8.88
C ALA A 96 17.18 1.89 9.46
N LYS A 97 18.07 2.85 9.76
CA LYS A 97 17.66 4.21 10.13
C LYS A 97 16.98 4.90 8.94
N LEU A 98 15.89 5.61 9.22
CA LEU A 98 15.19 6.39 8.20
C LEU A 98 16.01 7.60 7.73
N GLY A 99 15.80 7.97 6.48
CA GLY A 99 16.50 9.08 5.83
C GLY A 99 16.02 10.44 6.32
N LEU A 100 16.54 11.49 5.68
CA LEU A 100 16.04 12.85 5.88
C LEU A 100 14.60 12.96 5.37
N GLU A 101 13.83 13.81 6.02
CA GLU A 101 12.48 14.13 5.58
C GLU A 101 12.52 14.97 4.31
N PHE A 102 11.51 14.81 3.48
CA PHE A 102 11.24 15.63 2.32
C PHE A 102 9.76 15.99 2.26
N THR A 103 9.46 17.14 1.67
CA THR A 103 8.07 17.61 1.54
C THR A 103 7.48 17.13 0.23
N ALA A 104 6.25 16.61 0.28
CA ALA A 104 5.44 16.36 -0.90
C ALA A 104 4.16 17.18 -0.86
N MET A 105 3.81 17.78 -1.98
CA MET A 105 2.55 18.50 -2.17
C MET A 105 1.52 17.56 -2.78
N ARG A 106 0.29 17.56 -2.25
CA ARG A 106 -0.81 16.81 -2.87
C ARG A 106 -0.95 17.28 -4.31
N MET A 107 -1.06 16.36 -5.26
CA MET A 107 -1.15 16.70 -6.67
C MET A 107 -2.31 17.70 -6.88
N PRO A 108 -2.03 18.92 -7.38
CA PRO A 108 -3.08 19.89 -7.64
C PRO A 108 -3.73 19.61 -9.00
N ASN A 109 -4.85 20.28 -9.27
CA ASN A 109 -5.31 20.49 -10.64
C ASN A 109 -4.17 21.06 -11.50
N VAL A 110 -4.14 20.68 -12.77
CA VAL A 110 -3.05 21.03 -13.68
C VAL A 110 -3.55 21.95 -14.77
N ARG A 111 -2.73 22.92 -15.16
CA ARG A 111 -2.97 23.79 -16.33
C ARG A 111 -2.04 23.36 -17.45
N VAL A 112 -2.60 23.15 -18.63
CA VAL A 112 -1.82 22.85 -19.83
C VAL A 112 -1.66 24.07 -20.72
N ALA A 113 -0.49 24.20 -21.34
CA ALA A 113 -0.20 25.24 -22.32
C ALA A 113 0.17 24.63 -23.67
N LYS A 114 -0.27 25.26 -24.75
CA LYS A 114 0.00 24.80 -26.11
C LYS A 114 1.48 24.97 -26.44
N GLN A 115 2.12 23.92 -26.92
CA GLN A 115 3.48 24.00 -27.45
C GLN A 115 3.46 24.23 -28.95
N THR A 116 4.07 25.34 -29.40
CA THR A 116 4.10 25.75 -30.81
C THR A 116 5.40 25.40 -31.54
N ARG A 117 6.47 25.03 -30.81
CA ARG A 117 7.80 24.80 -31.37
C ARG A 117 8.15 23.32 -31.33
N ILE A 118 8.20 22.69 -32.51
CA ILE A 118 8.76 21.34 -32.68
C ILE A 118 10.26 21.52 -32.90
N ALA A 119 11.06 21.38 -31.85
CA ALA A 119 12.50 21.29 -32.04
C ALA A 119 12.82 19.89 -32.58
N ARG A 120 13.48 19.84 -33.75
CA ARG A 120 13.82 18.65 -34.56
C ARG A 120 14.70 17.59 -33.86
N TRP A 121 14.92 17.73 -32.56
CA TRP A 121 15.73 16.85 -31.70
C TRP A 121 14.91 16.18 -30.57
N GLU A 122 13.61 16.50 -30.43
CA GLU A 122 12.68 15.87 -29.46
C GLU A 122 12.06 14.53 -29.95
N GLU A 123 12.44 14.04 -31.13
CA GLU A 123 11.94 12.76 -31.70
C GLU A 123 12.48 11.50 -30.98
N LEU A 124 13.45 11.64 -30.08
CA LEU A 124 13.92 10.54 -29.24
C LEU A 124 12.97 10.34 -28.05
N ARG A 125 11.83 9.66 -28.25
CA ARG A 125 11.10 8.87 -27.22
C ARG A 125 10.94 9.47 -25.80
N GLU A 126 11.08 10.79 -25.61
CA GLU A 126 11.03 11.42 -24.29
C GLU A 126 9.56 11.62 -23.90
N SER A 127 8.85 10.53 -23.66
CA SER A 127 7.93 10.58 -22.54
C SER A 127 8.81 10.94 -21.34
N ARG A 128 8.52 12.07 -20.68
CA ARG A 128 9.19 12.43 -19.44
C ARG A 128 8.79 11.39 -18.41
N ALA A 129 9.52 10.28 -18.42
CA ALA A 129 9.41 9.24 -17.43
C ALA A 129 9.55 9.90 -16.07
N PHE A 130 8.65 9.60 -15.14
CA PHE A 130 8.73 10.07 -13.78
C PHE A 130 9.35 9.00 -12.89
N VAL A 131 10.07 9.44 -11.86
CA VAL A 131 10.46 8.60 -10.73
C VAL A 131 9.27 8.56 -9.79
N ILE A 132 8.56 7.42 -9.81
CA ILE A 132 7.33 7.22 -9.04
C ILE A 132 7.51 6.00 -8.13
N GLU A 133 7.03 6.12 -6.90
CA GLU A 133 6.99 5.04 -5.94
C GLU A 133 5.60 4.93 -5.33
N ASP A 134 5.16 3.69 -5.12
CA ASP A 134 3.95 3.36 -4.40
C ASP A 134 4.32 2.83 -3.02
N SER A 135 3.57 3.27 -2.01
CA SER A 135 3.71 2.85 -0.63
C SER A 135 2.35 2.51 -0.06
N ALA A 136 2.29 1.52 0.83
CA ALA A 136 1.07 1.13 1.54
C ALA A 136 1.29 1.16 3.05
N GLU A 137 0.28 1.59 3.76
CA GLU A 137 0.18 1.48 5.22
C GLU A 137 -0.45 0.12 5.56
N VAL A 138 0.42 -0.86 5.83
CA VAL A 138 0.07 -2.24 6.20
C VAL A 138 0.23 -2.52 7.70
N ASP A 139 0.23 -1.46 8.50
CA ASP A 139 0.19 -1.51 9.97
C ASP A 139 -1.23 -1.67 10.52
N GLN A 140 -2.23 -1.44 9.69
CA GLN A 140 -3.60 -1.79 9.99
C GLN A 140 -3.74 -3.33 10.14
N PRO A 141 -4.70 -3.77 10.95
CA PRO A 141 -4.91 -5.18 11.21
C PRO A 141 -5.40 -5.96 9.97
N VAL A 142 -4.94 -7.21 9.87
CA VAL A 142 -5.31 -8.14 8.80
C VAL A 142 -6.72 -8.65 9.08
N ILE A 143 -7.61 -8.60 8.09
CA ILE A 143 -9.01 -9.05 8.28
C ILE A 143 -9.13 -10.56 8.06
N ARG A 144 -8.41 -11.08 7.06
CA ARG A 144 -8.34 -12.51 6.74
C ARG A 144 -6.96 -12.85 6.23
N SER A 145 -6.51 -14.07 6.48
CA SER A 145 -5.29 -14.60 5.87
C SER A 145 -5.43 -16.03 5.38
N LEU A 146 -4.74 -16.34 4.28
CA LEU A 146 -4.54 -17.70 3.80
C LEU A 146 -3.07 -18.06 4.00
N VAL A 147 -2.81 -19.21 4.62
CA VAL A 147 -1.45 -19.75 4.77
C VAL A 147 -1.34 -21.00 3.91
N LEU A 148 -0.43 -20.97 2.94
CA LEU A 148 -0.09 -22.08 2.08
C LEU A 148 1.16 -22.75 2.61
N LYS A 149 1.06 -24.04 2.92
CA LYS A 149 2.20 -24.85 3.35
C LYS A 149 2.69 -25.77 2.23
N GLY A 150 3.99 -25.81 2.06
CA GLY A 150 4.70 -26.60 1.07
C GLY A 150 5.79 -27.48 1.66
N PRO A 151 6.40 -28.31 0.80
CA PRO A 151 7.61 -29.04 1.17
C PRO A 151 8.77 -28.09 1.48
N ASP A 152 9.78 -28.58 2.21
CA ASP A 152 11.04 -27.88 2.47
C ASP A 152 10.88 -26.48 3.11
N ASN A 153 9.90 -26.35 4.01
CA ASN A 153 9.58 -25.11 4.72
C ASN A 153 9.14 -23.96 3.79
N THR A 154 8.66 -24.29 2.60
CA THR A 154 8.05 -23.32 1.69
C THR A 154 6.69 -22.89 2.22
N GLU A 155 6.52 -21.60 2.41
CA GLU A 155 5.30 -21.00 2.94
C GLU A 155 4.96 -19.73 2.16
N ALA A 156 3.67 -19.55 1.90
CA ALA A 156 3.14 -18.29 1.41
C ALA A 156 1.97 -17.86 2.29
N THR A 157 2.00 -16.61 2.73
CA THR A 157 0.89 -16.00 3.46
C THR A 157 0.28 -14.91 2.58
N LEU A 158 -1.03 -15.00 2.37
CA LEU A 158 -1.83 -13.94 1.78
C LEU A 158 -2.61 -13.25 2.89
N SER A 159 -2.43 -11.94 3.05
CA SER A 159 -3.13 -11.13 4.04
C SER A 159 -4.02 -10.11 3.36
N PHE A 160 -5.31 -10.14 3.67
CA PHE A 160 -6.29 -9.19 3.14
C PHE A 160 -6.46 -7.99 4.07
N TYR A 161 -6.40 -6.81 3.47
CA TYR A 161 -6.52 -5.51 4.09
C TYR A 161 -7.67 -4.74 3.42
N LYS A 162 -8.68 -4.36 4.19
CA LYS A 162 -9.75 -3.48 3.70
C LYS A 162 -9.32 -2.03 3.89
N GLU A 163 -9.68 -1.15 2.95
CA GLU A 163 -9.45 0.30 3.08
C GLU A 163 -7.98 0.70 3.39
N CYS A 164 -7.03 -0.08 2.89
CA CYS A 164 -5.60 0.19 3.01
C CYS A 164 -5.24 1.51 2.33
N GLN A 165 -4.53 2.38 3.06
CA GLN A 165 -4.03 3.62 2.49
C GLN A 165 -2.85 3.34 1.58
N ILE A 166 -3.01 3.68 0.30
CA ILE A 166 -1.95 3.59 -0.69
C ILE A 166 -1.61 4.99 -1.15
N THR A 167 -0.34 5.36 -0.99
CA THR A 167 0.19 6.66 -1.39
C THR A 167 1.16 6.48 -2.55
N THR A 168 0.85 7.11 -3.68
CA THR A 168 1.74 7.23 -4.83
C THR A 168 2.48 8.56 -4.73
N ILE A 169 3.82 8.52 -4.83
CA ILE A 169 4.68 9.69 -4.81
C ILE A 169 5.40 9.81 -6.14
N ASN A 170 5.31 10.97 -6.78
CA ASN A 170 6.09 11.36 -7.94
C ASN A 170 7.17 12.34 -7.49
N PHE A 171 8.43 11.89 -7.47
CA PHE A 171 9.55 12.69 -6.95
C PHE A 171 10.00 13.76 -7.93
N ARG A 172 10.23 13.35 -9.18
CA ARG A 172 10.79 14.17 -10.26
C ARG A 172 10.69 13.47 -11.60
N SER A 173 11.02 14.17 -12.69
CA SER A 173 11.28 13.51 -13.97
C SER A 173 12.62 12.78 -13.94
N GLU A 174 12.69 11.61 -14.59
CA GLU A 174 13.91 10.84 -14.86
C GLU A 174 14.89 11.60 -15.75
N PHE A 175 14.43 12.61 -16.49
CA PHE A 175 15.27 13.47 -17.33
C PHE A 175 15.09 14.93 -16.91
N ALA A 176 16.21 15.63 -16.74
CA ALA A 176 16.21 17.04 -16.38
C ALA A 176 17.36 17.80 -17.05
N GLU A 177 17.23 19.11 -17.13
CA GLU A 177 18.30 19.98 -17.63
C GLU A 177 19.48 20.01 -16.64
N LYS A 178 20.69 20.18 -17.17
CA LYS A 178 21.89 20.56 -16.43
C LYS A 178 21.96 22.07 -16.24
N GLN A 179 22.97 22.53 -15.50
CA GLN A 179 23.29 23.96 -15.42
C GLN A 179 23.56 24.61 -16.79
N ASP A 180 24.16 23.88 -17.72
CA ASP A 180 24.44 24.33 -19.10
C ASP A 180 23.25 24.20 -20.07
N ARG A 181 22.06 23.83 -19.55
CA ARG A 181 20.81 23.58 -20.29
C ARG A 181 20.81 22.35 -21.20
N SER A 182 21.85 21.53 -21.20
CA SER A 182 21.78 20.21 -21.83
C SER A 182 20.87 19.28 -21.00
N LYS A 183 20.12 18.39 -21.65
CA LYS A 183 19.29 17.39 -20.97
C LYS A 183 20.10 16.13 -20.69
N GLN A 184 19.89 15.51 -19.54
CA GLN A 184 20.41 14.19 -19.23
C GLN A 184 19.45 13.41 -18.33
N GLU A 185 19.68 12.10 -18.25
CA GLU A 185 19.08 11.26 -17.22
C GLU A 185 19.58 11.70 -15.83
N VAL A 186 18.66 11.73 -14.87
CA VAL A 186 18.98 12.09 -13.48
C VAL A 186 19.81 10.95 -12.85
N PRO A 187 20.97 11.27 -12.24
CA PRO A 187 21.79 10.31 -11.50
C PRO A 187 20.99 9.54 -10.45
N ALA A 188 21.29 8.26 -10.26
CA ALA A 188 20.50 7.35 -9.42
C ALA A 188 20.32 7.85 -7.97
N ASP A 189 21.35 8.48 -7.40
CA ASP A 189 21.37 9.08 -6.06
C ASP A 189 20.46 10.32 -5.93
N LEU A 190 20.10 10.96 -7.05
CA LEU A 190 19.25 12.16 -7.09
C LEU A 190 17.82 11.87 -7.57
N ARG A 191 17.52 10.63 -7.99
CA ARG A 191 16.19 10.25 -8.54
C ARG A 191 15.05 10.40 -7.55
N HIS A 192 15.30 10.12 -6.27
CA HIS A 192 14.27 10.16 -5.22
C HIS A 192 14.33 11.46 -4.40
N LYS A 193 14.93 12.52 -4.95
CA LYS A 193 14.82 13.87 -4.39
C LYS A 193 13.62 14.60 -4.98
N PRO A 194 12.91 15.44 -4.19
CA PRO A 194 11.94 16.39 -4.71
C PRO A 194 12.49 17.19 -5.89
N GLY A 195 11.69 17.30 -6.95
CA GLY A 195 12.11 17.90 -8.21
C GLY A 195 11.22 19.01 -8.76
N TYR A 196 10.19 19.42 -8.02
CA TYR A 196 9.18 20.36 -8.52
C TYR A 196 9.05 21.59 -7.63
N ARG A 197 8.86 22.76 -8.24
CA ARG A 197 8.43 23.95 -7.52
C ARG A 197 7.49 24.78 -8.38
N LEU A 198 6.61 25.54 -7.75
CA LEU A 198 5.76 26.52 -8.41
C LEU A 198 6.35 27.91 -8.19
N ASN A 199 6.45 28.70 -9.25
CA ASN A 199 6.78 30.11 -9.13
C ASN A 199 5.52 30.95 -8.82
N ASP A 200 5.70 32.26 -8.68
CA ASP A 200 4.62 33.20 -8.32
C ASP A 200 3.48 33.27 -9.35
N SER A 201 3.72 32.88 -10.61
CA SER A 201 2.69 32.77 -11.66
C SER A 201 1.99 31.41 -11.69
N GLY A 202 2.40 30.48 -10.82
CA GLY A 202 1.87 29.13 -10.72
C GLY A 202 2.32 28.23 -11.86
N GLU A 203 3.47 28.52 -12.48
CA GLU A 203 4.13 27.68 -13.46
C GLU A 203 5.12 26.74 -12.78
N TRP A 204 5.25 25.54 -13.35
CA TRP A 204 6.19 24.54 -12.87
C TRP A 204 7.63 24.87 -13.26
N GLU A 205 8.52 24.77 -12.29
CA GLU A 205 9.96 24.73 -12.48
C GLU A 205 10.49 23.37 -12.04
N LEU A 206 11.46 22.85 -12.79
CA LEU A 206 12.05 21.53 -12.54
C LEU A 206 13.45 21.67 -11.96
N ARG A 207 13.76 20.82 -10.98
CA ARG A 207 15.10 20.73 -10.41
C ARG A 207 16.07 20.19 -11.44
N LYS A 208 17.24 20.81 -11.51
CA LYS A 208 18.28 20.36 -12.45
C LYS A 208 18.78 18.96 -12.09
N SER A 209 19.29 18.27 -13.10
CA SER A 209 19.78 16.89 -12.98
C SER A 209 21.02 16.75 -12.09
N ASP A 210 21.82 17.82 -11.97
CA ASP A 210 23.09 17.89 -11.25
C ASP A 210 23.04 18.81 -10.01
N GLU A 211 21.83 19.13 -9.54
CA GLU A 211 21.61 20.09 -8.46
C GLU A 211 21.51 19.42 -7.08
N HIS A 212 22.52 19.67 -6.24
CA HIS A 212 22.66 19.15 -4.88
C HIS A 212 22.18 20.12 -3.78
N THR A 213 21.41 21.15 -4.13
CA THR A 213 20.84 22.12 -3.17
C THR A 213 19.91 21.44 -2.15
N SER A 214 19.56 22.17 -1.08
CA SER A 214 18.60 21.68 -0.07
C SER A 214 17.27 21.29 -0.73
N ASP A 215 16.56 20.35 -0.11
CA ASP A 215 15.26 19.90 -0.58
C ASP A 215 14.14 20.89 -0.15
N ASP A 216 14.43 21.88 0.70
CA ASP A 216 13.45 22.79 1.32
C ASP A 216 12.60 23.60 0.31
N ASP A 217 13.17 23.95 -0.84
CA ASP A 217 12.49 24.72 -1.89
C ASP A 217 11.83 23.83 -2.96
N TRP A 218 11.94 22.50 -2.81
CA TRP A 218 11.51 21.53 -3.80
C TRP A 218 10.49 20.56 -3.21
N TYR A 219 9.47 20.24 -4.00
CA TYR A 219 8.39 19.35 -3.63
C TYR A 219 8.39 18.11 -4.52
N ALA A 220 8.13 16.96 -3.91
CA ALA A 220 7.54 15.83 -4.63
C ALA A 220 6.03 16.08 -4.77
N LEU A 221 5.36 15.29 -5.62
CA LEU A 221 3.89 15.24 -5.64
C LEU A 221 3.41 13.95 -5.00
N TYR A 222 2.28 13.98 -4.29
CA TYR A 222 1.64 12.77 -3.79
C TYR A 222 0.14 12.74 -4.10
N VAL A 223 -0.40 11.53 -4.19
CA VAL A 223 -1.83 11.23 -4.11
C VAL A 223 -2.00 10.05 -3.17
N THR A 224 -3.10 10.03 -2.41
CA THR A 224 -3.40 8.96 -1.47
C THR A 224 -4.84 8.50 -1.67
N GLY A 225 -5.07 7.20 -1.57
CA GLY A 225 -6.37 6.58 -1.75
C GLY A 225 -6.57 5.41 -0.80
N SER A 226 -7.83 5.14 -0.46
CA SER A 226 -8.24 3.98 0.32
C SER A 226 -8.63 2.83 -0.62
N HIS A 227 -7.94 1.70 -0.51
CA HIS A 227 -8.06 0.57 -1.43
C HIS A 227 -8.13 -0.75 -0.67
N ASP A 228 -8.92 -1.70 -1.18
CA ASP A 228 -8.75 -3.09 -0.73
C ASP A 228 -7.44 -3.63 -1.30
N ALA A 229 -6.67 -4.30 -0.45
CA ALA A 229 -5.34 -4.78 -0.76
C ALA A 229 -5.11 -6.21 -0.27
N LEU A 230 -4.24 -6.91 -1.00
CA LEU A 230 -3.82 -8.27 -0.72
C LEU A 230 -2.28 -8.28 -0.69
N LEU A 231 -1.72 -8.57 0.47
CA LEU A 231 -0.29 -8.71 0.66
C LEU A 231 0.09 -10.19 0.57
N LEU A 232 0.90 -10.55 -0.42
CA LEU A 232 1.58 -11.84 -0.49
C LEU A 232 2.96 -11.72 0.14
N GLU A 233 3.23 -12.53 1.15
CA GLU A 233 4.59 -12.85 1.64
C GLU A 233 4.88 -14.31 1.25
N ILE A 234 6.01 -14.57 0.58
CA ILE A 234 6.38 -15.93 0.16
C ILE A 234 7.88 -16.19 0.31
N GLY A 235 8.22 -17.38 0.78
CA GLY A 235 9.58 -17.91 0.75
C GLY A 235 9.64 -19.42 1.09
N PRO A 236 10.84 -20.03 1.06
CA PRO A 236 12.08 -19.41 0.64
C PRO A 236 12.10 -19.14 -0.87
N VAL A 237 12.63 -18.00 -1.27
CA VAL A 237 12.95 -17.67 -2.66
C VAL A 237 14.18 -18.50 -3.06
N PRO A 238 14.25 -19.01 -4.30
CA PRO A 238 15.44 -19.70 -4.78
C PRO A 238 16.72 -18.88 -4.57
N ASP A 239 17.74 -19.48 -3.95
CA ASP A 239 19.03 -18.84 -3.68
C ASP A 239 19.97 -18.97 -4.89
N ASP A 240 19.54 -18.45 -6.03
CA ASP A 240 20.27 -18.47 -7.30
C ASP A 240 20.78 -17.09 -7.73
N GLY A 241 20.67 -16.10 -6.84
CA GLY A 241 20.99 -14.70 -7.09
C GLY A 241 19.95 -13.95 -7.94
N LYS A 242 18.83 -14.57 -8.32
CA LYS A 242 17.78 -13.97 -9.17
C LYS A 242 16.53 -13.56 -8.40
N ARG A 243 16.69 -13.20 -7.12
CA ARG A 243 15.57 -12.81 -6.25
C ARG A 243 14.72 -11.69 -6.85
N LYS A 244 15.34 -10.69 -7.49
CA LYS A 244 14.60 -9.57 -8.09
C LYS A 244 13.80 -10.02 -9.30
N GLU A 245 14.40 -10.79 -10.18
CA GLU A 245 13.75 -11.37 -11.36
C GLU A 245 12.59 -12.28 -10.97
N TYR A 246 12.78 -13.11 -9.94
CA TYR A 246 11.73 -13.94 -9.36
C TYR A 246 10.57 -13.09 -8.84
N GLN A 247 10.84 -12.08 -8.01
CA GLN A 247 9.80 -11.21 -7.44
C GLN A 247 9.02 -10.46 -8.50
N VAL A 248 9.72 -9.84 -9.47
CA VAL A 248 9.11 -9.08 -10.56
C VAL A 248 8.27 -9.99 -11.44
N THR A 249 8.78 -11.18 -11.80
CA THR A 249 8.04 -12.15 -12.60
C THR A 249 6.79 -12.64 -11.85
N LEU A 250 6.92 -12.97 -10.56
CA LEU A 250 5.81 -13.46 -9.75
C LEU A 250 4.72 -12.39 -9.60
N ARG A 251 5.12 -11.13 -9.37
CA ARG A 251 4.18 -10.00 -9.31
C ARG A 251 3.40 -9.85 -10.61
N HIS A 252 4.06 -9.78 -11.75
CA HIS A 252 3.38 -9.62 -13.05
C HIS A 252 2.48 -10.83 -13.37
N ALA A 253 2.94 -12.05 -13.10
CA ALA A 253 2.16 -13.26 -13.32
C ALA A 253 0.89 -13.29 -12.46
N LEU A 254 1.02 -13.03 -11.15
CA LEU A 254 -0.13 -13.02 -10.25
C LEU A 254 -1.04 -11.82 -10.46
N ASN A 255 -0.51 -10.65 -10.83
CA ASN A 255 -1.35 -9.48 -11.15
C ASN A 255 -2.25 -9.77 -12.35
N LEU A 256 -1.67 -10.34 -13.43
CA LEU A 256 -2.43 -10.75 -14.62
C LEU A 256 -3.46 -11.83 -14.26
N ALA A 257 -3.05 -12.84 -13.50
CA ALA A 257 -3.93 -13.93 -13.11
C ALA A 257 -5.08 -13.48 -12.20
N LEU A 258 -4.83 -12.57 -11.27
CA LEU A 258 -5.85 -11.94 -10.43
C LEU A 258 -6.85 -11.16 -11.30
N SER A 259 -6.38 -10.37 -12.26
CA SER A 259 -7.26 -9.67 -13.20
C SER A 259 -8.15 -10.65 -13.99
N LEU A 260 -7.58 -11.75 -14.49
CA LEU A 260 -8.34 -12.78 -15.24
C LEU A 260 -9.36 -13.51 -14.34
N ALA A 261 -8.92 -14.02 -13.19
CA ALA A 261 -9.77 -14.79 -12.27
C ALA A 261 -10.91 -13.96 -11.68
N LEU A 262 -10.64 -12.68 -11.37
CA LEU A 262 -11.63 -11.74 -10.82
C LEU A 262 -12.41 -10.98 -11.91
N ARG A 263 -12.11 -11.24 -13.19
CA ARG A 263 -12.70 -10.58 -14.37
C ARG A 263 -12.60 -9.05 -14.31
N GLN A 264 -11.46 -8.57 -13.83
CA GLN A 264 -11.12 -7.15 -13.79
C GLN A 264 -10.43 -6.73 -15.08
N GLY A 265 -10.73 -5.53 -15.53
CA GLY A 265 -10.12 -4.90 -16.69
C GLY A 265 -8.64 -4.53 -16.47
N PRO A 266 -7.93 -4.16 -17.54
CA PRO A 266 -6.54 -3.72 -17.45
C PRO A 266 -6.38 -2.53 -16.49
N GLY A 267 -5.49 -2.67 -15.52
CA GLY A 267 -5.18 -1.61 -14.56
C GLY A 267 -6.18 -1.42 -13.41
N GLU A 268 -7.26 -2.22 -13.35
CA GLU A 268 -8.18 -2.27 -12.21
C GLU A 268 -7.57 -3.01 -11.01
N ILE A 269 -6.70 -4.00 -11.25
CA ILE A 269 -5.80 -4.54 -10.23
C ILE A 269 -4.38 -4.05 -10.54
N ARG A 270 -3.76 -3.42 -9.54
CA ARG A 270 -2.38 -2.96 -9.59
C ARG A 270 -1.55 -3.64 -8.52
N SER A 271 -0.24 -3.61 -8.70
CA SER A 271 0.68 -4.20 -7.74
C SER A 271 2.02 -3.50 -7.70
N PHE A 272 2.69 -3.61 -6.55
CA PHE A 272 4.06 -3.19 -6.37
C PHE A 272 4.77 -4.10 -5.35
N ASP A 273 6.11 -4.09 -5.41
CA ASP A 273 6.95 -4.87 -4.52
C ASP A 273 7.08 -4.15 -3.17
N ILE A 274 6.80 -4.84 -2.07
CA ILE A 274 7.12 -4.32 -0.72
C ILE A 274 8.54 -4.78 -0.37
N PRO A 275 9.43 -3.88 0.07
CA PRO A 275 10.76 -4.28 0.53
C PRO A 275 10.67 -5.22 1.75
N CYS A 276 11.44 -6.30 1.72
CA CYS A 276 11.46 -7.31 2.78
C CYS A 276 12.87 -7.41 3.38
N SER A 277 12.98 -7.29 4.72
CA SER A 277 14.25 -7.48 5.44
C SER A 277 14.78 -8.90 5.35
N GLU A 278 13.88 -9.88 5.30
CA GLU A 278 14.24 -11.29 5.29
C GLU A 278 14.73 -11.69 3.89
N PRO A 279 16.00 -12.09 3.70
CA PRO A 279 16.54 -12.28 2.37
C PRO A 279 15.90 -13.43 1.59
N SER A 280 15.41 -14.43 2.30
CA SER A 280 14.74 -15.61 1.77
C SER A 280 13.29 -15.36 1.39
N LYS A 281 12.71 -14.19 1.65
CA LYS A 281 11.29 -13.92 1.34
C LYS A 281 11.11 -12.75 0.39
N VAL A 282 10.00 -12.74 -0.33
CA VAL A 282 9.56 -11.56 -1.10
C VAL A 282 8.16 -11.16 -0.67
N LYS A 283 7.88 -9.87 -0.76
CA LYS A 283 6.57 -9.29 -0.47
C LYS A 283 6.02 -8.57 -1.69
N ILE A 284 4.78 -8.83 -2.03
CA ILE A 284 4.10 -8.23 -3.17
C ILE A 284 2.72 -7.79 -2.70
N LEU A 285 2.37 -6.53 -2.92
CA LEU A 285 1.04 -6.02 -2.61
C LEU A 285 0.26 -5.87 -3.92
N PHE A 286 -0.97 -6.37 -3.93
CA PHE A 286 -1.96 -6.19 -4.98
C PHE A 286 -3.11 -5.36 -4.41
N TYR A 287 -3.69 -4.47 -5.22
CA TYR A 287 -4.79 -3.63 -4.76
C TYR A 287 -5.76 -3.28 -5.89
N GLU A 288 -7.01 -3.01 -5.51
CA GLU A 288 -8.04 -2.49 -6.43
C GLU A 288 -7.79 -1.01 -6.70
N ALA A 289 -7.44 -0.66 -7.93
CA ALA A 289 -7.04 0.69 -8.30
C ALA A 289 -8.21 1.69 -8.35
N THR A 290 -9.44 1.22 -8.47
CA THR A 290 -10.64 2.06 -8.43
C THR A 290 -10.96 2.47 -6.99
N SER A 291 -11.19 3.76 -6.80
CA SER A 291 -11.68 4.31 -5.53
C SER A 291 -13.06 3.76 -5.17
N GLY A 292 -13.23 3.27 -3.94
CA GLY A 292 -14.49 2.67 -3.50
C GLY A 292 -14.61 1.21 -3.94
N SER A 293 -13.65 0.40 -3.48
CA SER A 293 -13.50 -1.05 -3.73
C SER A 293 -14.81 -1.78 -4.07
N ALA A 294 -14.78 -2.54 -5.17
CA ALA A 294 -15.87 -3.46 -5.52
C ALA A 294 -15.84 -4.74 -4.67
N GLY A 295 -14.79 -4.91 -3.85
CA GLY A 295 -14.56 -6.09 -3.03
C GLY A 295 -14.14 -7.31 -3.86
N ALA A 296 -13.57 -7.10 -5.05
CA ALA A 296 -13.12 -8.17 -5.92
C ALA A 296 -12.01 -9.01 -5.26
N LEU A 297 -11.03 -8.38 -4.61
CA LEU A 297 -9.93 -9.06 -3.92
C LEU A 297 -10.40 -9.90 -2.73
N THR A 298 -11.55 -9.56 -2.13
CA THR A 298 -12.15 -10.37 -1.05
C THR A 298 -12.43 -11.80 -1.52
N ARG A 299 -12.82 -12.00 -2.79
CA ARG A 299 -13.12 -13.33 -3.34
C ARG A 299 -11.91 -14.26 -3.36
N VAL A 300 -10.70 -13.71 -3.42
CA VAL A 300 -9.46 -14.52 -3.35
C VAL A 300 -9.36 -15.30 -2.04
N MET A 301 -9.98 -14.78 -0.98
CA MET A 301 -10.02 -15.39 0.34
C MET A 301 -11.10 -16.49 0.48
N GLU A 302 -11.94 -16.68 -0.54
CA GLU A 302 -12.94 -17.76 -0.58
C GLU A 302 -12.31 -19.09 -1.01
N ASP A 303 -12.90 -20.19 -0.55
CA ASP A 303 -12.39 -21.53 -0.80
C ASP A 303 -12.23 -21.81 -2.30
N GLY A 304 -11.02 -22.20 -2.70
CA GLY A 304 -10.69 -22.58 -4.07
C GLY A 304 -10.36 -21.43 -5.02
N TYR A 305 -10.68 -20.16 -4.70
CA TYR A 305 -10.38 -19.04 -5.59
C TYR A 305 -8.89 -18.80 -5.76
N PHE A 306 -8.10 -18.91 -4.69
CA PHE A 306 -6.65 -18.76 -4.83
C PHE A 306 -6.04 -19.81 -5.77
N ARG A 307 -6.57 -21.05 -5.78
CA ARG A 307 -6.13 -22.08 -6.74
C ARG A 307 -6.49 -21.70 -8.17
N LEU A 308 -7.66 -21.10 -8.40
CA LEU A 308 -8.03 -20.57 -9.71
C LEU A 308 -7.04 -19.48 -10.16
N VAL A 309 -6.59 -18.60 -9.26
CA VAL A 309 -5.56 -17.60 -9.57
C VAL A 309 -4.24 -18.28 -9.97
N ALA A 310 -3.79 -19.30 -9.24
CA ALA A 310 -2.59 -20.04 -9.62
C ALA A 310 -2.71 -20.76 -10.98
N GLU A 311 -3.90 -21.32 -11.29
CA GLU A 311 -4.18 -21.96 -12.57
C GLU A 311 -4.14 -20.95 -13.72
N GLN A 312 -4.79 -19.79 -13.55
CA GLN A 312 -4.76 -18.69 -14.52
C GLN A 312 -3.34 -18.14 -14.71
N ALA A 313 -2.51 -18.11 -13.67
CA ALA A 313 -1.12 -17.70 -13.79
C ALA A 313 -0.33 -18.68 -14.68
N LEU A 314 -0.47 -20.00 -14.48
CA LEU A 314 0.20 -20.99 -15.34
C LEU A 314 -0.25 -20.87 -16.79
N GLU A 315 -1.56 -20.78 -17.03
CA GLU A 315 -2.12 -20.64 -18.37
C GLU A 315 -1.61 -19.37 -19.07
N ALA A 316 -1.61 -18.23 -18.36
CA ALA A 316 -1.08 -16.97 -18.87
C ALA A 316 0.42 -17.06 -19.22
N LEU A 317 1.19 -17.87 -18.48
CA LEU A 317 2.59 -18.14 -18.75
C LEU A 317 2.82 -19.22 -19.81
N HIS A 318 1.77 -19.71 -20.48
CA HIS A 318 1.78 -20.84 -21.43
C HIS A 318 2.28 -22.16 -20.84
N TYR A 319 2.00 -22.40 -19.56
CA TYR A 319 2.15 -23.71 -18.95
C TYR A 319 0.77 -24.37 -18.82
N GLY A 320 0.74 -25.68 -19.00
CA GLY A 320 -0.44 -26.46 -18.61
C GLY A 320 -0.42 -26.80 -17.13
N ARG A 321 -1.49 -27.46 -16.66
CA ARG A 321 -1.73 -27.71 -15.24
C ARG A 321 -0.69 -28.62 -14.57
N ASN A 322 0.03 -29.43 -15.36
CA ASN A 322 1.09 -30.30 -14.87
C ASN A 322 2.49 -29.71 -15.09
N GLY A 323 2.59 -28.46 -15.53
CA GLY A 323 3.85 -27.76 -15.76
C GLY A 323 4.45 -27.96 -17.16
N GLU A 324 3.72 -28.62 -18.07
CA GLU A 324 4.13 -28.76 -19.46
C GLU A 324 4.20 -27.40 -20.15
N ASP A 325 5.29 -27.14 -20.89
CA ASP A 325 5.45 -25.90 -21.65
C ASP A 325 4.70 -26.00 -22.97
N LEU A 326 3.58 -25.28 -23.07
CA LEU A 326 2.70 -25.26 -24.24
C LEU A 326 3.20 -24.30 -25.32
N MET A 327 4.17 -23.44 -25.01
CA MET A 327 4.75 -22.50 -25.98
C MET A 327 6.28 -22.38 -25.82
N PRO A 328 7.07 -23.42 -26.18
CA PRO A 328 8.52 -23.42 -25.99
C PRO A 328 9.29 -22.30 -26.69
N GLN A 329 8.71 -21.69 -27.74
CA GLN A 329 9.29 -20.52 -28.41
C GLN A 329 9.25 -19.24 -27.55
N CYS A 330 8.41 -19.20 -26.52
CA CYS A 330 8.38 -18.13 -25.53
C CYS A 330 9.50 -18.35 -24.51
N ALA A 331 10.72 -17.90 -24.82
CA ALA A 331 11.89 -18.23 -23.98
C ALA A 331 11.78 -17.67 -22.54
N LYS A 332 11.67 -16.34 -22.40
CA LYS A 332 11.57 -15.66 -21.10
C LYS A 332 10.21 -15.02 -20.86
N ALA A 333 9.71 -14.30 -21.85
CA ALA A 333 8.37 -13.72 -21.85
C ALA A 333 8.05 -13.20 -23.26
N CYS A 334 6.77 -12.94 -23.53
CA CYS A 334 6.29 -12.33 -24.76
C CYS A 334 5.08 -11.43 -24.46
N TYR A 335 4.63 -10.68 -25.47
CA TYR A 335 3.46 -9.79 -25.36
C TYR A 335 2.11 -10.53 -25.24
N GLN A 336 2.11 -11.86 -25.37
CA GLN A 336 0.93 -12.69 -25.11
C GLN A 336 0.90 -13.24 -23.67
N CYS A 337 1.97 -13.05 -22.88
CA CYS A 337 2.03 -13.45 -21.47
C CYS A 337 2.31 -12.26 -20.55
N LEU A 338 3.58 -11.98 -20.24
CA LEU A 338 3.98 -11.01 -19.21
C LEU A 338 4.42 -9.65 -19.73
N LEU A 339 4.70 -9.50 -21.04
CA LEU A 339 5.19 -8.22 -21.55
C LEU A 339 4.02 -7.32 -21.95
N ASP A 340 4.03 -6.09 -21.49
CA ASP A 340 3.15 -5.04 -21.98
C ASP A 340 3.90 -3.70 -22.12
N PHE A 341 3.21 -2.66 -22.58
CA PHE A 341 3.81 -1.33 -22.73
C PHE A 341 3.99 -0.58 -21.41
N GLN A 342 3.21 -0.90 -20.38
CA GLN A 342 3.24 -0.27 -19.07
C GLN A 342 4.42 -0.76 -18.23
N ASN A 343 4.84 -2.02 -18.39
CA ASN A 343 5.93 -2.65 -17.65
C ASN A 343 7.28 -2.69 -18.40
N GLN A 344 7.43 -1.89 -19.47
CA GLN A 344 8.63 -1.89 -20.32
C GLN A 344 9.96 -1.71 -19.56
N ARG A 345 9.96 -0.91 -18.49
CA ARG A 345 11.15 -0.69 -17.65
C ARG A 345 11.60 -1.96 -16.91
N GLU A 346 10.69 -2.89 -16.70
CA GLU A 346 10.92 -4.13 -15.96
C GLU A 346 11.17 -5.34 -16.86
N HIS A 347 11.03 -5.22 -18.19
CA HIS A 347 11.21 -6.34 -19.14
C HIS A 347 12.50 -7.13 -18.93
N LYS A 348 13.60 -6.44 -18.57
CA LYS A 348 14.89 -7.08 -18.30
C LYS A 348 14.91 -8.03 -17.10
N TYR A 349 13.94 -7.91 -16.19
CA TYR A 349 13.80 -8.72 -14.99
C TYR A 349 12.75 -9.83 -15.13
N ILE A 350 11.97 -9.84 -16.22
CA ILE A 350 10.87 -10.79 -16.39
C ILE A 350 11.40 -12.08 -17.03
N ASP A 351 11.16 -13.21 -16.36
CA ASP A 351 11.54 -14.54 -16.81
C ASP A 351 10.57 -15.61 -16.29
N ARG A 352 9.61 -16.01 -17.15
CA ARG A 352 8.49 -16.91 -16.82
C ARG A 352 8.93 -18.25 -16.24
N THR A 353 10.16 -18.69 -16.50
CA THR A 353 10.65 -19.99 -16.01
C THR A 353 10.93 -19.97 -14.52
N LEU A 354 11.16 -18.78 -13.93
CA LEU A 354 11.54 -18.65 -12.52
C LEU A 354 10.41 -18.95 -11.54
N VAL A 355 9.15 -18.85 -11.98
CA VAL A 355 7.98 -18.95 -11.10
C VAL A 355 7.11 -20.17 -11.38
N ARG A 356 7.44 -20.98 -12.40
CA ARG A 356 6.65 -22.16 -12.81
C ARG A 356 6.43 -23.10 -11.63
N ASP A 357 7.51 -23.49 -10.97
CA ASP A 357 7.44 -24.49 -9.90
C ASP A 357 6.73 -23.92 -8.66
N THR A 358 6.89 -22.63 -8.38
CA THR A 358 6.11 -21.91 -7.36
C THR A 358 4.61 -21.98 -7.65
N LEU A 359 4.18 -21.73 -8.88
CA LEU A 359 2.77 -21.74 -9.25
C LEU A 359 2.18 -23.16 -9.22
N LEU A 360 2.93 -24.19 -9.63
CA LEU A 360 2.52 -25.59 -9.51
C LEU A 360 2.37 -26.01 -8.05
N TRP A 361 3.27 -25.55 -7.19
CA TRP A 361 3.14 -25.74 -5.75
C TRP A 361 1.88 -25.04 -5.21
N MET A 362 1.63 -23.77 -5.58
CA MET A 362 0.43 -23.04 -5.15
C MET A 362 -0.89 -23.74 -5.52
N LEU A 363 -0.93 -24.48 -6.65
CA LEU A 363 -2.09 -25.29 -7.03
C LEU A 363 -2.35 -26.46 -6.07
N THR A 364 -1.30 -27.07 -5.55
CA THR A 364 -1.35 -28.33 -4.80
C THR A 364 -1.17 -28.16 -3.29
N ALA A 365 -0.74 -26.96 -2.85
CA ALA A 365 -0.51 -26.63 -1.46
C ALA A 365 -1.75 -26.87 -0.59
N GLU A 366 -1.49 -27.27 0.65
CA GLU A 366 -2.49 -27.23 1.70
C GLU A 366 -2.73 -25.76 2.06
N ILE A 367 -3.97 -25.31 1.86
CA ILE A 367 -4.41 -23.94 2.16
C ILE A 367 -5.12 -23.99 3.50
N GLN A 368 -4.54 -23.33 4.49
CA GLN A 368 -5.16 -23.10 5.80
C GLN A 368 -5.71 -21.68 5.82
N THR A 369 -7.04 -21.57 5.91
CA THR A 369 -7.70 -20.28 6.08
C THR A 369 -7.56 -19.89 7.55
N ARG A 370 -6.71 -18.90 7.81
CA ARG A 370 -6.68 -18.20 9.09
C ARG A 370 -7.72 -17.09 9.02
N ASN A 371 -8.96 -17.51 9.23
CA ASN A 371 -10.07 -16.61 9.48
C ASN A 371 -10.04 -16.20 10.94
N ASP A 372 -9.70 -14.94 11.18
CA ASP A 372 -9.93 -14.33 12.49
C ASP A 372 -11.41 -14.47 12.88
N GLU A 373 -12.35 -14.63 11.94
CA GLU A 373 -13.77 -14.86 12.25
C GLU A 373 -14.06 -16.12 13.06
N ASN A 374 -13.34 -17.23 12.85
CA ASN A 374 -13.50 -18.43 13.70
C ASN A 374 -12.89 -18.20 15.09
N ALA A 375 -11.77 -17.49 15.15
CA ALA A 375 -11.16 -17.09 16.42
C ALA A 375 -12.08 -16.12 17.18
N TRP A 376 -12.70 -15.16 16.51
CA TRP A 376 -13.71 -14.24 17.04
C TRP A 376 -14.96 -14.98 17.52
N GLN A 377 -15.52 -15.86 16.70
CA GLN A 377 -16.69 -16.66 17.06
C GLN A 377 -16.39 -17.54 18.26
N GLN A 378 -15.22 -18.18 18.29
CA GLN A 378 -14.77 -18.98 19.43
C GLN A 378 -14.63 -18.10 20.69
N LEU A 379 -13.90 -16.98 20.62
CA LEU A 379 -13.73 -16.05 21.75
C LEU A 379 -15.08 -15.54 22.28
N ILE A 380 -15.97 -15.09 21.39
CA ILE A 380 -17.29 -14.55 21.75
C ILE A 380 -18.18 -15.65 22.35
N SER A 381 -18.08 -16.88 21.85
CA SER A 381 -18.85 -18.02 22.36
C SER A 381 -18.37 -18.51 23.73
N GLU A 382 -17.07 -18.37 24.03
CA GLU A 382 -16.47 -18.72 25.31
C GLU A 382 -16.87 -17.72 26.43
N ILE A 383 -17.33 -16.52 26.07
CA ILE A 383 -17.85 -15.53 27.01
C ILE A 383 -19.28 -15.89 27.41
N SER A 384 -19.42 -16.58 28.54
CA SER A 384 -20.72 -16.82 29.18
C SER A 384 -20.63 -16.88 30.70
N GLY A 385 -21.68 -16.41 31.38
CA GLY A 385 -21.93 -16.70 32.80
C GLY A 385 -21.15 -15.89 33.84
N ARG A 386 -20.45 -14.81 33.48
CA ARG A 386 -19.74 -13.92 34.42
C ARG A 386 -20.27 -12.48 34.40
N PRO A 387 -20.24 -11.73 35.53
CA PRO A 387 -20.48 -10.29 35.53
C PRO A 387 -19.50 -9.57 34.58
N GLY A 388 -19.98 -8.63 33.77
CA GLY A 388 -19.16 -7.91 32.77
C GLY A 388 -19.10 -8.57 31.38
N SER A 389 -19.64 -9.79 31.22
CA SER A 389 -19.63 -10.53 29.95
C SER A 389 -20.31 -9.80 28.78
N GLU A 390 -21.32 -8.98 29.03
CA GLU A 390 -21.98 -8.15 28.00
C GLU A 390 -21.02 -7.07 27.45
N ASN A 391 -20.27 -6.43 28.34
CA ASN A 391 -19.31 -5.39 27.99
C ASN A 391 -18.09 -5.99 27.27
N GLU A 392 -17.62 -7.16 27.71
CA GLU A 392 -16.57 -7.90 27.00
C GLU A 392 -17.02 -8.33 25.60
N LYS A 393 -18.24 -8.84 25.43
CA LYS A 393 -18.80 -9.15 24.10
C LYS A 393 -18.86 -7.92 23.21
N THR A 394 -19.43 -6.83 23.73
CA THR A 394 -19.51 -5.56 23.02
C THR A 394 -18.12 -5.07 22.62
N PHE A 395 -17.14 -5.17 23.51
CA PHE A 395 -15.75 -4.83 23.22
C PHE A 395 -15.16 -5.67 22.09
N LEU A 396 -15.33 -6.99 22.11
CA LEU A 396 -14.84 -7.87 21.04
C LEU A 396 -15.53 -7.59 19.70
N GLU A 397 -16.84 -7.35 19.70
CA GLU A 397 -17.58 -6.97 18.50
C GLU A 397 -17.05 -5.63 17.94
N LEU A 398 -16.83 -4.64 18.80
CA LEU A 398 -16.24 -3.36 18.42
C LEU A 398 -14.83 -3.51 17.86
N LEU A 399 -13.99 -4.37 18.46
CA LEU A 399 -12.66 -4.66 17.93
C LEU A 399 -12.75 -5.27 16.53
N ARG A 400 -13.59 -6.29 16.35
CA ARG A 400 -13.82 -6.96 15.06
C ARG A 400 -14.31 -5.97 14.00
N GLU A 401 -15.33 -5.16 14.33
CA GLU A 401 -15.92 -4.18 13.42
C GLU A 401 -14.95 -3.06 13.03
N ASN A 402 -14.03 -2.70 13.92
CA ASN A 402 -12.98 -1.71 13.67
C ASN A 402 -11.69 -2.31 13.11
N GLY A 403 -11.73 -3.60 12.74
CA GLY A 403 -10.71 -4.32 12.00
C GLY A 403 -9.60 -4.93 12.85
N PHE A 404 -9.54 -4.72 14.17
CA PHE A 404 -8.45 -5.20 15.04
C PHE A 404 -8.23 -6.71 14.94
N PRO A 405 -7.02 -7.22 15.24
CA PRO A 405 -6.83 -8.67 15.30
C PRO A 405 -7.56 -9.22 16.53
N PRO A 406 -7.95 -10.52 16.54
CA PRO A 406 -8.41 -11.19 17.74
C PRO A 406 -7.38 -11.00 18.86
N PRO A 407 -7.82 -10.77 20.11
CA PRO A 407 -6.91 -10.73 21.24
C PRO A 407 -6.01 -11.97 21.29
N ALA A 408 -4.71 -11.76 21.36
CA ALA A 408 -3.70 -12.80 21.39
C ALA A 408 -3.69 -13.59 22.73
N LYS A 409 -4.20 -12.97 23.80
CA LYS A 409 -4.51 -13.60 25.08
C LYS A 409 -5.79 -12.99 25.65
N HIS A 410 -6.48 -13.74 26.51
CA HIS A 410 -7.59 -13.25 27.31
C HIS A 410 -7.47 -13.83 28.73
N HIS A 411 -7.98 -13.10 29.73
CA HIS A 411 -8.02 -13.46 31.16
C HIS A 411 -6.71 -14.06 31.69
N TYR A 412 -5.66 -13.25 31.80
CA TYR A 412 -4.34 -13.71 32.24
C TYR A 412 -3.71 -12.74 33.25
N PRO A 413 -2.90 -13.26 34.19
CA PRO A 413 -2.20 -12.42 35.14
C PRO A 413 -1.01 -11.68 34.52
N ILE A 414 -0.69 -10.50 35.05
CA ILE A 414 0.58 -9.81 34.80
C ILE A 414 1.23 -9.37 36.13
N PRO A 415 2.57 -9.49 36.28
CA PRO A 415 3.49 -10.24 35.43
C PRO A 415 3.27 -11.76 35.57
N GLU A 416 3.44 -12.53 34.49
CA GLU A 416 3.18 -13.99 34.46
C GLU A 416 4.25 -14.81 35.20
N GLU A 417 5.50 -14.32 35.22
CA GLU A 417 6.66 -15.06 35.76
C GLU A 417 6.83 -14.90 37.28
N THR A 418 6.11 -13.98 37.89
CA THR A 418 6.26 -13.61 39.31
C THR A 418 4.91 -13.60 40.02
N SER A 419 4.87 -13.03 41.24
CA SER A 419 3.59 -12.79 41.91
C SER A 419 2.74 -11.86 41.04
N PRO A 420 1.53 -12.28 40.63
CA PRO A 420 0.70 -11.49 39.74
C PRO A 420 0.19 -10.25 40.46
N ILE A 421 0.32 -9.11 39.79
CA ILE A 421 -0.08 -7.79 40.29
C ILE A 421 -1.49 -7.45 39.82
N ALA A 422 -1.80 -7.76 38.56
CA ALA A 422 -3.09 -7.52 37.93
C ALA A 422 -3.53 -8.73 37.09
N GLU A 423 -4.83 -8.82 36.81
CA GLU A 423 -5.40 -9.78 35.87
C GLU A 423 -6.00 -8.97 34.73
N ILE A 424 -5.60 -9.25 33.49
CA ILE A 424 -5.94 -8.47 32.31
C ILE A 424 -7.03 -9.17 31.51
N ASP A 425 -7.98 -8.40 30.99
CA ASP A 425 -9.08 -8.94 30.19
C ASP A 425 -8.58 -9.45 28.84
N TYR A 426 -7.86 -8.61 28.08
CA TYR A 426 -7.40 -8.95 26.74
C TYR A 426 -5.99 -8.43 26.45
N MET A 427 -5.25 -9.14 25.59
CA MET A 427 -4.00 -8.66 25.00
C MET A 427 -4.20 -8.41 23.51
N ILE A 428 -4.01 -7.19 23.06
CA ILE A 428 -3.98 -6.88 21.64
C ILE A 428 -2.51 -6.79 21.22
N ASP A 429 -2.11 -7.65 20.29
CA ASP A 429 -0.76 -7.70 19.75
C ASP A 429 -0.81 -7.48 18.24
N THR A 430 -0.22 -6.38 17.78
CA THR A 430 -0.12 -6.03 16.35
C THR A 430 1.24 -6.41 15.75
N GLY A 431 2.08 -7.11 16.51
CA GLY A 431 3.48 -7.42 16.15
C GLY A 431 4.45 -6.26 16.35
N LYS A 432 3.98 -5.00 16.28
CA LYS A 432 4.77 -3.79 16.60
C LYS A 432 4.54 -3.31 18.02
N SER A 433 3.31 -3.45 18.53
CA SER A 433 2.92 -3.02 19.86
C SER A 433 2.07 -4.10 20.52
N ARG A 434 2.26 -4.24 21.83
CA ARG A 434 1.50 -5.14 22.69
C ARG A 434 0.83 -4.30 23.76
N VAL A 435 -0.50 -4.32 23.78
CA VAL A 435 -1.33 -3.56 24.71
C VAL A 435 -2.21 -4.50 25.50
N HIS A 436 -2.20 -4.30 26.82
CA HIS A 436 -2.96 -5.03 27.81
C HIS A 436 -4.24 -4.24 28.10
N VAL A 437 -5.39 -4.75 27.69
CA VAL A 437 -6.67 -4.04 27.77
C VAL A 437 -7.49 -4.55 28.95
N LEU A 438 -8.00 -3.61 29.74
CA LEU A 438 -9.04 -3.83 30.75
C LEU A 438 -10.35 -3.25 30.24
N VAL A 439 -11.42 -4.04 30.22
CA VAL A 439 -12.74 -3.63 29.72
C VAL A 439 -13.57 -3.12 30.88
N ASP A 440 -14.08 -1.90 30.76
CA ASP A 440 -14.89 -1.26 31.80
C ASP A 440 -16.12 -2.10 32.16
N GLY A 441 -16.32 -2.29 33.46
CA GLY A 441 -17.37 -3.17 34.01
C GLY A 441 -17.04 -4.67 34.00
N SER A 442 -15.83 -5.08 33.62
CA SER A 442 -15.34 -6.44 33.88
C SER A 442 -14.96 -6.62 35.36
N VAL A 443 -15.02 -7.86 35.86
CA VAL A 443 -14.56 -8.19 37.23
C VAL A 443 -13.06 -7.93 37.44
N HIS A 444 -12.30 -7.86 36.35
CA HIS A 444 -10.86 -7.61 36.37
C HIS A 444 -10.56 -6.10 36.41
N HIS A 445 -11.35 -5.29 35.71
CA HIS A 445 -11.30 -3.83 35.77
C HIS A 445 -11.66 -3.28 37.16
N ASP A 446 -12.68 -3.82 37.80
CA ASP A 446 -13.04 -3.44 39.18
C ASP A 446 -11.89 -3.69 40.17
N LYS A 447 -11.20 -4.84 40.04
CA LYS A 447 -10.01 -5.13 40.86
C LYS A 447 -8.87 -4.16 40.56
N TRP A 448 -8.66 -3.82 39.29
CA TRP A 448 -7.63 -2.86 38.87
C TRP A 448 -7.85 -1.46 39.44
N ILE A 449 -9.09 -0.98 39.45
CA ILE A 449 -9.43 0.34 40.00
C ILE A 449 -9.36 0.35 41.52
N HIS A 450 -9.98 -0.63 42.19
CA HIS A 450 -10.26 -0.57 43.62
C HIS A 450 -9.25 -1.31 44.51
N GLN A 451 -8.55 -2.32 44.00
CA GLN A 451 -7.71 -3.20 44.81
C GLN A 451 -6.21 -3.04 44.55
N ILE A 452 -5.83 -2.44 43.41
CA ILE A 452 -4.43 -2.21 43.06
C ILE A 452 -4.05 -0.77 43.39
N ASP A 453 -3.03 -0.63 44.23
CA ASP A 453 -2.49 0.66 44.62
C ASP A 453 -1.65 1.32 43.51
N GLU A 454 -1.47 2.63 43.60
CA GLU A 454 -0.78 3.43 42.58
C GLU A 454 0.68 3.00 42.36
N ASN A 455 1.36 2.56 43.42
CA ASN A 455 2.75 2.13 43.33
C ASN A 455 2.88 0.85 42.48
N LYS A 456 1.94 -0.09 42.64
CA LYS A 456 1.88 -1.30 41.82
C LYS A 456 1.55 -1.01 40.36
N ARG A 457 0.62 -0.07 40.11
CA ARG A 457 0.29 0.37 38.74
C ARG A 457 1.50 1.00 38.06
N GLN A 458 2.19 1.91 38.75
CA GLN A 458 3.39 2.54 38.22
C GLN A 458 4.51 1.50 38.00
N GLY A 459 4.69 0.56 38.92
CA GLY A 459 5.67 -0.51 38.78
C GLY A 459 5.46 -1.38 37.53
N LEU A 460 4.20 -1.66 37.14
CA LEU A 460 3.91 -2.35 35.88
C LEU A 460 4.28 -1.50 34.66
N ARG A 461 3.99 -0.20 34.69
CA ARG A 461 4.37 0.73 33.60
C ARG A 461 5.89 0.86 33.47
N ASP A 462 6.60 0.96 34.59
CA ASP A 462 8.07 1.04 34.65
C ASP A 462 8.73 -0.26 34.16
N ALA A 463 8.08 -1.41 34.39
CA ALA A 463 8.48 -2.69 33.83
C ALA A 463 8.14 -2.86 32.33
N GLY A 464 7.53 -1.85 31.70
CA GLY A 464 7.24 -1.81 30.27
C GLY A 464 5.86 -2.31 29.86
N TYR A 465 4.96 -2.64 30.80
CA TYR A 465 3.60 -3.05 30.47
C TYR A 465 2.75 -1.85 30.03
N ARG A 466 2.18 -1.95 28.83
CA ARG A 466 1.28 -0.93 28.28
C ARG A 466 -0.17 -1.30 28.56
N ILE A 467 -0.73 -0.72 29.62
CA ILE A 467 -2.10 -1.02 30.07
C ILE A 467 -3.06 0.07 29.62
N PHE A 468 -4.16 -0.32 28.98
CA PHE A 468 -5.21 0.54 28.46
C PHE A 468 -6.57 0.15 29.05
N GLU A 469 -7.33 1.13 29.52
CA GLU A 469 -8.68 0.92 30.04
C GLU A 469 -9.70 1.32 28.97
N PHE A 470 -10.56 0.38 28.58
CA PHE A 470 -11.54 0.56 27.52
C PHE A 470 -12.94 0.82 28.11
N ASP A 471 -13.41 2.06 27.99
CA ASP A 471 -14.77 2.46 28.39
C ASP A 471 -15.77 2.12 27.27
N VAL A 472 -16.63 1.13 27.51
CA VAL A 472 -17.65 0.66 26.56
C VAL A 472 -18.75 1.71 26.36
N SER A 473 -19.05 2.55 27.37
CA SER A 473 -20.05 3.61 27.26
C SER A 473 -19.62 4.73 26.31
N LYS A 474 -18.31 4.87 26.08
CA LYS A 474 -17.69 5.82 25.14
C LYS A 474 -16.94 5.11 24.01
N ALA A 475 -17.51 4.01 23.50
CA ALA A 475 -16.92 3.12 22.51
C ALA A 475 -16.14 3.83 21.37
N ALA A 476 -16.73 4.81 20.70
CA ALA A 476 -16.08 5.49 19.57
C ALA A 476 -14.80 6.25 19.97
N GLU A 477 -14.81 6.92 21.12
CA GLU A 477 -13.64 7.62 21.65
C GLU A 477 -12.58 6.62 22.14
N SER A 478 -13.00 5.57 22.83
CA SER A 478 -12.13 4.50 23.33
C SER A 478 -11.42 3.78 22.18
N ILE A 479 -12.12 3.47 21.09
CA ILE A 479 -11.52 2.87 19.88
C ILE A 479 -10.48 3.80 19.26
N LYS A 480 -10.79 5.10 19.11
CA LYS A 480 -9.84 6.06 18.56
C LYS A 480 -8.55 6.12 19.41
N LYS A 481 -8.70 6.24 20.73
CA LYS A 481 -7.56 6.25 21.66
C LYS A 481 -6.79 4.93 21.64
N LEU A 482 -7.47 3.79 21.53
CA LEU A 482 -6.82 2.49 21.43
C LEU A 482 -5.97 2.40 20.15
N LYS A 483 -6.46 2.91 19.00
CA LYS A 483 -5.67 3.00 17.76
C LYS A 483 -4.42 3.86 17.96
N GLU A 484 -4.56 5.06 18.54
CA GLU A 484 -3.44 5.95 18.86
C GLU A 484 -2.44 5.26 19.81
N PHE A 485 -2.96 4.56 20.82
CA PHE A 485 -2.17 3.83 21.82
C PHE A 485 -1.49 2.58 21.27
N LEU A 486 -1.94 2.02 20.14
CA LEU A 486 -1.27 0.93 19.44
C LEU A 486 -0.24 1.43 18.42
N ALA A 487 -0.41 2.66 17.91
CA ALA A 487 0.46 3.28 16.92
C ALA A 487 1.73 3.90 17.52
N GLY A 488 1.64 4.49 18.73
CA GLY A 488 2.81 4.93 19.51
C GLY A 488 3.57 3.75 20.08
#